data_AF-A0A1T1IEX1-F1
#
_entry.id   AF-A0A1T1IEX1-F1
#
_cell.length_a   1.000
_cell.length_b   1.000
_cell.length_c   1.000
_cell.angle_alpha   90.00
_cell.angle_beta   90.00
_cell.angle_gamma   90.00
#
_symmetry.space_group_name_H-M   'P 1'
#
loop_
_entity.id
_entity.type
_entity.pdbx_description
1 polymer ?
#
loop_
_entity_poly.entity_id
_entity_poly.type
_entity_poly.pdbx_seq_one_letter_code
_entity_poly.pdbx_strand_id
1 'polypeptide(L)'
;MEELSPQLKLFSGDDTQPINRLNVAPSTHVQVLHGQEDGPHIDAVHWGWAPFWAKGKRPEPINARVETVNTGKFFKQLWPKGCANVPSEGRDEWVRDPDDPKKK
;
A
#
# COMPACT_ATOMS: atom_id res chain seq x y z
N MET A 1 23.20 15.39 15.21
CA MET A 1 22.54 14.24 14.57
C MET A 1 22.61 14.56 13.09
N GLU A 2 23.53 13.93 12.37
CA GLU A 2 23.76 14.22 10.95
C GLU A 2 22.62 13.57 10.17
N GLU A 3 21.76 14.39 9.59
CA GLU A 3 20.67 13.93 8.75
C GLU A 3 21.27 13.37 7.46
N LEU A 4 21.19 12.06 7.27
CA LEU A 4 21.53 11.42 6.01
C LEU A 4 20.46 11.81 4.99
N SER A 5 20.59 13.01 4.41
CA SER A 5 19.76 13.42 3.29
C SER A 5 19.93 12.40 2.16
N PRO A 6 18.84 11.79 1.65
CA PRO A 6 18.93 10.88 0.52
C PRO A 6 19.64 11.60 -0.64
N GLN A 7 20.72 11.00 -1.16
CA GLN A 7 21.42 11.50 -2.35
C GLN A 7 20.58 11.33 -3.63
N LEU A 8 19.37 10.79 -3.49
CA LEU A 8 18.42 10.51 -4.54
C LEU A 8 17.11 11.23 -4.24
N LYS A 9 16.55 11.91 -5.25
CA LYS A 9 15.20 12.47 -5.17
C LYS A 9 14.18 11.34 -5.15
N LEU A 10 13.77 10.93 -3.95
CA LEU A 10 12.79 9.87 -3.74
C LEU A 10 11.35 10.38 -3.89
N PHE A 11 11.11 11.65 -3.58
CA PHE A 11 9.79 12.25 -3.65
C PHE A 11 9.62 13.01 -4.96
N SER A 12 8.45 12.86 -5.56
CA SER A 12 8.03 13.64 -6.75
C SER A 12 7.88 15.15 -6.47
N GLY A 13 8.14 15.61 -5.24
CA GLY A 13 8.12 17.01 -4.79
C GLY A 13 9.09 17.27 -3.61
N ASP A 14 9.17 18.51 -3.13
CA ASP A 14 10.06 18.95 -2.04
C ASP A 14 9.29 18.99 -0.71
N ASP A 15 8.76 17.84 -0.28
CA ASP A 15 7.91 17.73 0.91
C ASP A 15 8.75 17.31 2.13
N THR A 16 9.42 18.29 2.74
CA THR A 16 10.08 18.13 4.06
C THR A 16 9.09 18.08 5.22
N GLN A 17 7.78 18.20 4.95
CA GLN A 17 6.75 18.17 5.97
C GLN A 17 6.37 16.73 6.36
N PRO A 18 6.20 16.44 7.66
CA PRO A 18 5.70 15.14 8.11
C PRO A 18 4.34 14.82 7.51
N ILE A 19 4.17 13.58 7.02
CA ILE A 19 2.90 13.09 6.42
C ILE A 19 1.73 13.21 7.41
N ASN A 20 1.98 13.07 8.72
CA ASN A 20 1.03 13.26 9.82
C ASN A 20 -0.37 12.62 9.61
N ARG A 21 -0.42 11.42 9.03
CA ARG A 21 -1.66 10.64 8.84
C ARG A 21 -1.70 9.47 9.80
N LEU A 22 -2.52 9.60 10.85
CA LEU A 22 -2.65 8.58 11.90
C LEU A 22 -3.71 7.50 11.60
N ASN A 23 -4.69 7.80 10.74
CA ASN A 23 -5.77 6.87 10.37
C ASN A 23 -5.92 6.82 8.85
N VAL A 24 -5.01 6.08 8.21
CA VAL A 24 -5.02 5.87 6.76
C VAL A 24 -6.05 4.80 6.43
N ALA A 25 -7.10 5.16 5.69
CA ALA A 25 -8.19 4.25 5.37
C ALA A 25 -8.04 3.63 3.95
N PRO A 26 -8.65 2.45 3.71
CA PRO A 26 -8.90 1.91 2.38
C PRO A 26 -9.45 2.93 1.40
N SER A 27 -9.14 2.76 0.11
CA SER A 27 -9.57 3.65 -0.99
C SER A 27 -9.03 5.08 -0.94
N THR A 28 -8.18 5.42 0.03
CA THR A 28 -7.41 6.68 0.01
C THR A 28 -6.09 6.48 -0.75
N HIS A 29 -5.46 7.59 -1.17
CA HIS A 29 -4.10 7.53 -1.72
C HIS A 29 -3.09 7.43 -0.58
N VAL A 30 -2.08 6.57 -0.72
CA VAL A 30 -1.05 6.28 0.29
C VAL A 30 0.31 6.41 -0.37
N GLN A 31 1.30 6.95 0.35
CA GLN A 31 2.67 7.02 -0.12
C GLN A 31 3.26 5.61 -0.22
N VAL A 32 3.73 5.25 -1.42
CA VAL A 32 4.28 3.94 -1.73
C VAL A 32 5.66 4.09 -2.34
N LEU A 33 6.65 3.39 -1.78
CA LEU A 33 7.99 3.27 -2.34
C LEU A 33 8.05 2.12 -3.34
N HIS A 34 8.33 2.41 -4.61
CA HIS A 34 8.47 1.40 -5.67
C HIS A 34 9.62 1.74 -6.63
N GLY A 35 10.02 0.76 -7.43
CA GLY A 35 10.98 0.97 -8.51
C GLY A 35 10.32 1.54 -9.78
N GLN A 36 11.06 2.37 -10.49
CA GLN A 36 10.82 2.85 -11.85
C GLN A 36 12.11 2.70 -12.68
N GLU A 37 12.02 2.94 -13.99
CA GLU A 37 13.17 2.81 -14.91
C GLU A 37 14.33 3.76 -14.56
N ASP A 38 14.02 4.92 -13.98
CA ASP A 38 14.96 5.97 -13.58
C ASP A 38 15.37 5.90 -12.08
N GLY A 39 14.87 4.91 -11.34
CA GLY A 39 15.23 4.68 -9.94
C GLY A 39 14.02 4.42 -9.03
N PRO A 40 14.20 4.38 -7.71
CA PRO A 40 13.09 4.32 -6.76
C PRO A 40 12.33 5.65 -6.64
N HIS A 41 11.00 5.56 -6.53
CA HIS A 41 10.07 6.68 -6.40
C HIS A 41 9.15 6.46 -5.19
N ILE A 42 8.69 7.56 -4.60
CA ILE A 42 7.62 7.61 -3.61
C ILE A 42 6.46 8.40 -4.21
N ASP A 43 5.40 7.66 -4.58
CA ASP A 43 4.19 8.23 -5.17
C ASP A 43 2.96 7.96 -4.32
N ALA A 44 1.98 8.86 -4.40
CA ALA A 44 0.68 8.66 -3.79
C ALA A 44 -0.18 7.72 -4.67
N VAL A 45 -0.39 6.49 -4.20
CA VAL A 45 -1.10 5.43 -4.94
C VAL A 45 -2.41 5.06 -4.23
N HIS A 46 -3.48 4.85 -4.99
CA HIS A 46 -4.77 4.40 -4.45
C HIS A 46 -4.65 3.03 -3.75
N TRP A 47 -5.06 2.96 -2.47
CA TRP A 47 -5.07 1.72 -1.70
C TRP A 47 -6.31 0.89 -2.00
N GLY A 48 -6.19 0.09 -3.06
CA GLY A 48 -7.21 -0.80 -3.58
C GLY A 48 -6.91 -1.07 -5.04
N TRP A 49 -7.04 -2.32 -5.46
CA TRP A 49 -6.79 -2.66 -6.86
C TRP A 49 -7.64 -3.83 -7.33
N ALA A 50 -8.14 -3.72 -8.56
CA ALA A 50 -8.79 -4.80 -9.28
C ALA A 50 -8.32 -4.88 -10.74
N PRO A 51 -8.17 -6.10 -11.29
CA PRO A 51 -7.92 -6.28 -12.72
C PRO A 51 -9.12 -5.76 -13.53
N PHE A 52 -8.90 -5.35 -14.78
CA PHE A 52 -9.92 -4.72 -15.62
C PHE A 52 -11.22 -5.56 -15.71
N TRP A 53 -11.12 -6.89 -15.71
CA TRP A 53 -12.26 -7.81 -15.79
C TRP A 53 -13.07 -7.94 -14.48
N ALA A 54 -12.53 -7.47 -13.34
CA ALA A 54 -13.18 -7.47 -12.03
C ALA A 54 -13.62 -6.08 -11.57
N LYS A 55 -13.12 -5.00 -12.18
CA LYS A 55 -13.49 -3.63 -11.83
C LYS A 55 -15.00 -3.43 -11.83
N GLY A 56 -15.50 -2.72 -10.82
CA GLY A 56 -16.93 -2.39 -10.66
C GLY A 56 -17.85 -3.52 -10.19
N LYS A 57 -17.39 -4.77 -10.09
CA LYS A 57 -18.24 -5.89 -9.65
C LYS A 57 -18.35 -5.98 -8.12
N ARG A 58 -17.29 -5.60 -7.42
CA ARG A 58 -17.14 -5.60 -5.95
C ARG A 58 -16.17 -4.48 -5.56
N PRO A 59 -16.16 -4.05 -4.28
CA PRO A 59 -15.12 -3.17 -3.77
C PRO A 59 -13.73 -3.73 -4.09
N GLU A 60 -12.82 -2.86 -4.48
CA GLU A 60 -11.46 -3.28 -4.85
C GLU A 60 -10.75 -3.86 -3.62
N PRO A 61 -10.20 -5.08 -3.71
CA PRO A 61 -9.44 -5.66 -2.61
C PRO A 61 -8.24 -4.79 -2.21
N ILE A 62 -8.03 -4.68 -0.90
CA ILE A 62 -6.91 -3.95 -0.29
C ILE A 62 -5.75 -4.85 0.15
N ASN A 63 -5.99 -6.16 0.26
CA ASN A 63 -5.02 -7.15 0.72
C ASN A 63 -4.89 -8.28 -0.31
N ALA A 64 -3.66 -8.73 -0.53
CA ALA A 64 -3.33 -9.92 -1.31
C ALA A 64 -2.66 -10.95 -0.41
N ARG A 65 -3.04 -12.23 -0.55
CA ARG A 65 -2.48 -13.34 0.22
C ARG A 65 -1.17 -13.80 -0.39
N VAL A 66 -0.09 -13.85 0.41
CA VAL A 66 1.27 -14.20 -0.04
C VAL A 66 1.33 -15.57 -0.72
N GLU A 67 0.50 -16.51 -0.27
CA GLU A 67 0.44 -17.89 -0.75
C GLU A 67 -0.05 -17.98 -2.21
N THR A 68 -0.81 -16.98 -2.67
CA THR A 68 -1.48 -17.02 -3.99
C THR A 68 -1.22 -15.79 -4.85
N VAL A 69 -0.45 -14.81 -4.37
CA VAL A 69 -0.24 -13.53 -5.06
C VAL A 69 0.40 -13.70 -6.45
N ASN A 70 1.30 -14.66 -6.60
CA ASN A 70 2.04 -14.93 -7.85
C ASN A 70 1.43 -16.07 -8.70
N THR A 71 0.53 -16.89 -8.15
CA THR A 71 -0.10 -18.03 -8.84
C THR A 71 -1.55 -17.77 -9.24
N GLY A 72 -2.30 -17.02 -8.43
CA GLY A 72 -3.71 -16.74 -8.64
C GLY A 72 -3.99 -15.72 -9.73
N LYS A 73 -5.08 -15.90 -10.49
CA LYS A 73 -5.43 -15.04 -11.64
C LYS A 73 -5.65 -13.56 -11.31
N PHE A 74 -5.98 -13.24 -10.06
CA PHE A 74 -6.35 -11.89 -9.65
C PHE A 74 -5.14 -10.94 -9.62
N PHE A 75 -4.13 -11.26 -8.79
CA PHE A 75 -2.97 -10.38 -8.56
C PHE A 75 -1.73 -10.75 -9.38
N LYS A 76 -1.69 -11.93 -10.04
CA LYS A 76 -0.50 -12.41 -10.75
C LYS A 76 0.07 -11.40 -11.76
N GLN A 77 -0.77 -10.57 -12.39
CA GLN A 77 -0.30 -9.55 -13.34
C GLN A 77 0.49 -8.40 -12.69
N LEU A 78 0.37 -8.19 -11.38
CA LEU A 78 1.22 -7.25 -10.64
C LEU A 78 2.59 -7.87 -10.34
N TRP A 79 2.75 -9.19 -10.36
CA TRP A 79 4.01 -9.81 -9.96
C TRP A 79 4.99 -9.97 -11.14
N PRO A 80 6.29 -9.67 -10.98
CA PRO A 80 6.94 -8.99 -9.84
C PRO A 80 6.96 -7.45 -9.98
N LYS A 81 6.56 -6.90 -11.13
CA LYS A 81 6.83 -5.50 -11.50
C LYS A 81 6.04 -4.46 -10.70
N GLY A 82 4.87 -4.82 -10.21
CA GLY A 82 3.99 -4.01 -9.37
C GLY A 82 4.16 -4.24 -7.88
N CYS A 83 5.27 -4.86 -7.45
CA CYS A 83 5.62 -4.96 -6.05
C CYS A 83 6.14 -3.61 -5.52
N ALA A 84 5.71 -3.26 -4.32
CA ALA A 84 6.06 -2.00 -3.69
C ALA A 84 6.03 -2.10 -2.16
N ASN A 85 6.63 -1.12 -1.49
CA ASN A 85 6.67 -1.02 -0.04
C ASN A 85 5.78 0.13 0.42
N VAL A 86 4.94 -0.12 1.43
CA VAL A 86 4.11 0.90 2.07
C VAL A 86 4.73 1.20 3.45
N PRO A 87 5.46 2.32 3.61
CA PRO A 87 5.99 2.71 4.91
C PRO A 87 4.85 3.06 5.87
N SER A 88 4.94 2.60 7.11
CA SER A 88 3.96 2.90 8.16
C SER A 88 4.60 2.78 9.54
N GLU A 89 4.16 3.59 10.50
CA GLU A 89 4.50 3.42 11.93
C GLU A 89 3.88 2.15 12.52
N GLY A 90 2.76 1.68 11.95
CA GLY A 90 2.06 0.48 12.40
C GLY A 90 0.77 0.23 11.63
N ARG A 91 0.03 -0.81 12.05
CA ARG A 91 -1.32 -1.12 11.55
C ARG A 91 -2.27 -1.36 12.72
N ASP A 92 -3.51 -0.94 12.57
CA ASP A 92 -4.57 -1.21 13.54
C ASP A 92 -5.29 -2.53 13.20
N GLU A 93 -5.58 -3.33 14.24
CA GLU A 93 -6.41 -4.53 14.13
C GLU A 93 -7.40 -4.60 15.29
N TRP A 94 -8.63 -5.00 14.98
CA TRP A 94 -9.66 -5.25 15.96
C TRP A 94 -9.60 -6.70 16.42
N VAL A 95 -9.45 -6.90 17.74
CA VAL A 95 -9.51 -8.21 18.37
C VAL A 95 -10.96 -8.57 18.62
N ARG A 96 -11.37 -9.77 18.21
CA ARG A 96 -12.73 -10.25 18.44
C ARG A 96 -12.97 -10.47 19.93
N ASP A 97 -14.16 -10.13 20.39
CA ASP A 97 -14.62 -10.48 21.73
C ASP A 97 -14.72 -12.03 21.83
N PRO A 98 -14.08 -12.65 22.84
CA PRO A 98 -14.07 -14.11 22.99
C PRO A 98 -15.45 -14.69 23.30
N ASP A 99 -16.33 -13.92 23.94
CA ASP A 99 -17.65 -14.36 24.39
C ASP A 99 -18.78 -13.91 23.43
N ASP A 100 -18.54 -12.88 22.62
CA ASP A 100 -19.48 -12.42 21.59
C ASP A 100 -18.81 -12.16 20.23
N PRO A 101 -18.76 -13.17 19.34
CA PRO A 101 -18.12 -13.06 18.03
C PRO A 101 -18.73 -12.00 17.09
N LYS A 102 -19.88 -11.41 17.44
CA LYS A 102 -20.55 -10.37 16.65
C LYS A 102 -20.10 -8.96 17.02
N LYS A 103 -19.43 -8.79 18.17
CA LYS A 103 -18.79 -7.52 18.54
C LYS A 103 -17.42 -7.42 17.86
N LYS A 104 -17.20 -6.30 17.19
CA LYS A 104 -15.91 -5.93 16.59
C LYS A 104 -15.20 -4.95 17.50
#